data_AF-A0A9W8GBH2-F1
#
_entry.id   AF-A0A9W8GBH2-F1
#
_cell.length_a   1.000
_cell.length_b   1.000
_cell.length_c   1.000
_cell.angle_alpha   90.00
_cell.angle_beta   90.00
_cell.angle_gamma   90.00
#
_symmetry.space_group_name_H-M   'P 1'
#
loop_
_entity.id
_entity.type
_entity.pdbx_description
1 polymer ?
#
loop_
_entity_poly.entity_id
_entity_poly.type
_entity_poly.pdbx_seq_one_letter_code
_entity_poly.pdbx_strand_id
1 'polypeptide(L)'
;MTHGTYPSANEVYWQGRYCNGKAWVDHLEDLSGFSPALNLAHGNATIDNSIVSGTVPMPPDGKRKEVPSVVDQVIQLKDLVGQLTPTDVVFVQAGSNDLNSLVTDELSSSPPSYITKREFTPQLLAQRLRAAVHQLCINAGARNVVILNVRSREDYPSILALNDPKNQELTFRLTHELNAAIADEIVSLQNALGHVYSIAVFDTYTFQKKIVENPTAFGIDPDVRTPCFSANISSPSSVKDTDAPLLLNPESQLFLDGAHLAKRAQALLAAEIIKLLALQAIASN
;
A
#
# COMPACT_ATOMS: atom_id res chain seq x y z
N MET A 1 -7.85 7.29 -2.05
CA MET A 1 -8.86 8.12 -1.35
C MET A 1 -9.65 7.21 -0.43
N THR A 2 -10.04 7.67 0.75
CA THR A 2 -10.66 6.82 1.77
C THR A 2 -12.20 6.83 1.69
N HIS A 3 -12.79 7.40 0.63
CA HIS A 3 -14.24 7.63 0.53
C HIS A 3 -14.82 8.26 1.81
N GLY A 4 -14.05 9.12 2.48
CA GLY A 4 -14.47 9.81 3.72
C GLY A 4 -14.51 8.95 4.98
N THR A 5 -13.89 7.76 5.00
CA THR A 5 -13.92 6.88 6.19
C THR A 5 -12.85 7.23 7.23
N TYR A 6 -11.56 7.11 6.89
CA TYR A 6 -10.44 7.42 7.79
C TYR A 6 -9.10 7.38 7.02
N PRO A 7 -8.12 8.30 7.23
CA PRO A 7 -8.11 9.31 8.28
C PRO A 7 -9.03 10.48 7.93
N SER A 8 -9.50 11.18 8.96
CA SER A 8 -10.15 12.47 8.78
C SER A 8 -9.12 13.49 8.29
N ALA A 9 -9.54 14.43 7.43
CA ALA A 9 -8.68 15.53 7.03
C ALA A 9 -8.31 16.38 8.26
N ASN A 10 -7.01 16.64 8.46
CA ASN A 10 -6.49 17.51 9.50
C ASN A 10 -5.18 18.16 9.04
N GLU A 11 -4.42 18.78 9.95
CA GLU A 11 -3.14 19.45 9.64
C GLU A 11 -2.05 18.48 9.15
N VAL A 12 -2.24 17.18 9.37
CA VAL A 12 -1.26 16.12 9.11
C VAL A 12 -1.66 15.25 7.91
N TYR A 13 -2.93 14.86 7.83
CA TYR A 13 -3.51 14.05 6.78
C TYR A 13 -4.30 14.91 5.81
N TRP A 14 -3.78 15.01 4.59
CA TRP A 14 -4.34 15.85 3.55
C TRP A 14 -5.59 15.23 2.94
N GLN A 15 -6.74 15.90 3.11
CA GLN A 15 -8.00 15.54 2.45
C GLN A 15 -8.35 14.04 2.55
N GLY A 16 -8.16 13.46 3.74
CA GLY A 16 -8.43 12.07 4.04
C GLY A 16 -7.49 11.05 3.38
N ARG A 17 -6.30 11.45 2.95
CA ARG A 17 -5.22 10.55 2.57
C ARG A 17 -4.32 10.29 3.78
N TYR A 18 -3.78 9.08 3.89
CA TYR A 18 -2.65 8.78 4.77
C TYR A 18 -1.34 9.36 4.19
N CYS A 19 -1.33 10.68 4.00
CA CYS A 19 -0.24 11.46 3.42
C CYS A 19 -0.47 12.95 3.77
N ASN A 20 0.59 13.76 3.84
CA ASN A 20 0.52 15.23 4.00
C ASN A 20 0.23 15.96 2.67
N GLY A 21 -0.11 15.21 1.62
CA GLY A 21 -0.47 15.75 0.31
C GLY A 21 -1.04 14.67 -0.60
N LYS A 22 -0.92 14.89 -1.90
CA LYS A 22 -1.21 13.91 -2.94
C LYS A 22 -0.45 12.60 -2.68
N ALA A 23 -1.14 11.48 -2.85
CA ALA A 23 -0.51 10.15 -2.86
C ALA A 23 0.10 9.88 -4.25
N TRP A 24 0.88 8.81 -4.39
CA TRP A 24 1.54 8.48 -5.67
C TRP A 24 0.53 8.35 -6.83
N VAL A 25 -0.67 7.80 -6.58
CA VAL A 25 -1.74 7.72 -7.59
C VAL A 25 -2.27 9.08 -8.03
N ASP A 26 -2.36 10.05 -7.12
CA ASP A 26 -2.77 11.42 -7.45
C ASP A 26 -1.66 12.13 -8.26
N HIS A 27 -0.38 11.79 -8.02
CA HIS A 27 0.74 12.29 -8.80
C HIS A 27 0.87 11.65 -10.18
N LEU A 28 0.46 10.39 -10.34
CA LEU A 28 0.39 9.77 -11.65
C LEU A 28 -0.57 10.52 -12.58
N GLU A 29 -1.70 10.99 -12.06
CA GLU A 29 -2.62 11.85 -12.80
C GLU A 29 -1.92 13.10 -13.34
N ASP A 30 -1.27 13.85 -12.44
CA ASP A 30 -0.60 15.10 -12.75
C ASP A 30 0.49 14.93 -13.83
N LEU A 31 1.24 13.82 -13.75
CA LEU A 31 2.44 13.60 -14.57
C LEU A 31 2.14 12.95 -15.92
N SER A 32 1.08 12.15 -16.00
CA SER A 32 0.76 11.39 -17.21
C SER A 32 -0.26 12.09 -18.10
N GLY A 33 -1.00 13.08 -17.57
CA GLY A 33 -2.14 13.68 -18.27
C GLY A 33 -3.34 12.73 -18.38
N PHE A 34 -3.25 11.51 -17.83
CA PHE A 34 -4.38 10.60 -17.69
C PHE A 34 -5.13 10.94 -16.40
N SER A 35 -6.43 11.27 -16.49
CA SER A 35 -7.27 11.27 -15.28
C SER A 35 -7.50 9.82 -14.83
N PRO A 36 -7.20 9.46 -13.56
CA PRO A 36 -7.55 8.18 -13.01
C PRO A 36 -9.06 8.10 -12.97
N ALA A 37 -9.63 7.32 -13.88
CA ALA A 37 -11.07 7.19 -14.01
C ALA A 37 -11.72 6.67 -12.71
N LEU A 38 -10.97 5.91 -11.90
CA LEU A 38 -11.48 5.25 -10.71
C LEU A 38 -10.37 4.86 -9.72
N ASN A 39 -10.59 5.11 -8.42
CA ASN A 39 -9.71 4.65 -7.34
C ASN A 39 -10.54 3.92 -6.27
N LEU A 40 -10.38 2.59 -6.21
CA LEU A 40 -11.09 1.72 -5.26
C LEU A 40 -10.27 1.40 -4.01
N ALA A 41 -9.07 1.94 -3.86
CA ALA A 41 -8.19 1.58 -2.76
C ALA A 41 -8.72 2.08 -1.41
N HIS A 42 -8.88 1.15 -0.47
CA HIS A 42 -9.22 1.46 0.92
C HIS A 42 -7.99 1.41 1.82
N GLY A 43 -7.88 2.38 2.71
CA GLY A 43 -6.91 2.33 3.79
C GLY A 43 -7.13 1.10 4.66
N ASN A 44 -6.05 0.45 5.09
CA ASN A 44 -6.06 -0.81 5.83
C ASN A 44 -6.59 -2.05 5.06
N ALA A 45 -6.87 -1.95 3.76
CA ALA A 45 -7.30 -3.12 2.97
C ALA A 45 -6.24 -4.23 2.95
N THR A 46 -6.68 -5.46 3.19
CA THR A 46 -5.90 -6.69 3.02
C THR A 46 -6.13 -7.28 1.63
N ILE A 47 -5.40 -8.33 1.27
CA ILE A 47 -5.58 -9.01 -0.01
C ILE A 47 -6.94 -9.71 -0.07
N ASP A 48 -7.33 -10.42 0.99
CA ASP A 48 -8.54 -11.23 1.02
C ASP A 48 -9.19 -11.28 2.41
N ASN A 49 -10.38 -10.67 2.51
CA ASN A 49 -11.17 -10.61 3.74
C ASN A 49 -11.66 -11.97 4.26
N SER A 50 -11.58 -13.05 3.48
CA SER A 50 -11.85 -14.42 3.96
C SER A 50 -10.69 -15.01 4.77
N ILE A 51 -9.51 -14.41 4.70
CA ILE A 51 -8.30 -14.82 5.42
C ILE A 51 -8.09 -13.93 6.63
N VAL A 52 -7.92 -12.64 6.35
CA VAL A 52 -7.73 -11.59 7.35
C VAL A 52 -8.37 -10.32 6.81
N SER A 53 -9.17 -9.66 7.63
CA SER A 53 -9.79 -8.39 7.26
C SER A 53 -9.17 -7.24 8.03
N GLY A 54 -8.85 -6.16 7.32
CA GLY A 54 -8.55 -4.89 7.94
C GLY A 54 -9.83 -4.20 8.39
N THR A 55 -9.77 -3.50 9.51
CA THR A 55 -10.88 -2.67 9.99
C THR A 55 -10.46 -1.22 10.16
N VAL A 56 -11.37 -0.26 9.99
CA VAL A 56 -11.13 1.17 10.24
C VAL A 56 -12.17 1.72 11.21
N PRO A 57 -11.81 2.65 12.11
CA PRO A 57 -12.77 3.30 12.98
C PRO A 57 -13.71 4.18 12.17
N MET A 58 -15.01 4.10 12.45
CA MET A 58 -16.03 4.89 11.76
C MET A 58 -16.53 6.02 12.65
N PRO A 59 -16.64 7.26 12.14
CA PRO A 59 -17.37 8.32 12.84
C PRO A 59 -18.87 8.00 12.96
N PRO A 60 -19.56 8.50 14.01
CA PRO A 60 -19.03 9.26 15.15
C PRO A 60 -18.64 8.38 16.35
N ASP A 61 -19.01 7.09 16.37
CA ASP A 61 -18.92 6.23 17.55
C ASP A 61 -17.58 5.48 17.68
N GLY A 62 -16.69 5.62 16.70
CA GLY A 62 -15.38 4.99 16.67
C GLY A 62 -15.44 3.47 16.46
N LYS A 63 -16.62 2.91 16.18
CA LYS A 63 -16.75 1.47 15.92
C LYS A 63 -15.97 1.10 14.68
N ARG A 64 -15.18 0.04 14.78
CA ARG A 64 -14.40 -0.44 13.65
C ARG A 64 -15.28 -1.24 12.69
N LYS A 65 -15.16 -0.97 11.39
CA LYS A 65 -15.81 -1.74 10.32
C LYS A 65 -14.76 -2.35 9.40
N GLU A 66 -15.04 -3.56 8.92
CA GLU A 66 -14.23 -4.19 7.88
C GLU A 66 -14.20 -3.30 6.63
N VAL A 67 -13.02 -3.14 6.03
CA VAL A 67 -12.87 -2.46 4.75
C VAL A 67 -12.84 -3.46 3.60
N PRO A 68 -13.29 -3.11 2.39
CA PRO A 68 -13.17 -3.97 1.22
C PRO A 68 -11.71 -4.38 0.96
N SER A 69 -11.47 -5.69 0.86
CA SER A 69 -10.17 -6.26 0.45
C SER A 69 -9.91 -6.06 -1.04
N VAL A 70 -8.71 -6.41 -1.53
CA VAL A 70 -8.42 -6.40 -2.97
C VAL A 70 -9.40 -7.27 -3.73
N VAL A 71 -9.71 -8.47 -3.22
CA VAL A 71 -10.70 -9.37 -3.85
C VAL A 71 -12.06 -8.67 -3.98
N ASP A 72 -12.51 -7.96 -2.95
CA ASP A 72 -13.79 -7.22 -2.98
C ASP A 72 -13.73 -6.06 -3.97
N GLN A 73 -12.62 -5.32 -4.01
CA GLN A 73 -12.42 -4.18 -4.92
C GLN A 73 -12.39 -4.64 -6.39
N VAL A 74 -11.80 -5.80 -6.69
CA VAL A 74 -11.81 -6.38 -8.05
C VAL A 74 -13.21 -6.75 -8.49
N ILE A 75 -14.03 -7.30 -7.58
CA ILE A 75 -15.44 -7.60 -7.86
C ILE A 75 -16.21 -6.30 -8.14
N GLN A 76 -16.05 -5.29 -7.27
CA GLN A 76 -16.71 -3.99 -7.43
C GLN A 76 -16.33 -3.28 -8.73
N LEU A 77 -15.06 -3.38 -9.15
CA LEU A 77 -14.59 -2.76 -10.40
C LEU A 77 -15.44 -3.22 -11.58
N LYS A 78 -15.67 -4.53 -11.70
CA LYS A 78 -16.48 -5.10 -12.77
C LYS A 78 -17.88 -4.49 -12.83
N ASP A 79 -18.51 -4.30 -11.67
CA ASP A 79 -19.86 -3.75 -11.57
C ASP A 79 -19.91 -2.26 -11.96
N LEU A 80 -18.80 -1.53 -11.76
CA LEU A 80 -18.70 -0.10 -12.03
C LEU A 80 -18.36 0.22 -13.50
N VAL A 81 -17.45 -0.54 -14.11
CA VAL A 81 -16.94 -0.21 -15.46
C VAL A 81 -17.39 -1.17 -16.55
N GLY A 82 -17.99 -2.31 -16.19
CA GLY A 82 -18.34 -3.38 -17.13
C GLY A 82 -17.10 -4.09 -17.68
N GLN A 83 -16.42 -3.46 -18.65
CA GLN A 83 -15.12 -3.91 -19.17
C GLN A 83 -14.15 -2.75 -19.34
N LEU A 84 -12.91 -2.99 -18.93
CA LEU A 84 -11.76 -2.17 -19.24
C LEU A 84 -11.37 -2.35 -20.71
N THR A 85 -10.81 -1.29 -21.27
CA THR A 85 -10.22 -1.28 -22.60
C THR A 85 -8.78 -1.81 -22.55
N PRO A 86 -8.24 -2.32 -23.67
CA PRO A 86 -6.85 -2.76 -23.73
C PRO A 86 -5.80 -1.66 -23.47
N THR A 87 -6.18 -0.38 -23.48
CA THR A 87 -5.30 0.76 -23.18
C THR A 87 -5.32 1.15 -21.70
N ASP A 88 -6.28 0.64 -20.93
CA ASP A 88 -6.33 0.93 -19.50
C ASP A 88 -5.18 0.24 -18.77
N VAL A 89 -4.64 0.94 -17.76
CA VAL A 89 -3.62 0.43 -16.86
C VAL A 89 -4.22 0.32 -15.46
N VAL A 90 -4.20 -0.89 -14.90
CA VAL A 90 -4.69 -1.17 -13.55
C VAL A 90 -3.50 -1.30 -12.61
N PHE A 91 -3.52 -0.54 -11.51
CA PHE A 91 -2.52 -0.69 -10.47
C PHE A 91 -3.10 -1.43 -9.26
N VAL A 92 -2.34 -2.36 -8.70
CA VAL A 92 -2.71 -3.09 -7.49
C VAL A 92 -1.58 -2.97 -6.47
N GLN A 93 -1.85 -2.37 -5.31
CA GLN A 93 -0.90 -2.28 -4.20
C GLN A 93 -1.55 -2.86 -2.94
N ALA A 94 -1.04 -4.00 -2.45
CA ALA A 94 -1.59 -4.70 -1.29
C ALA A 94 -0.54 -5.58 -0.61
N GLY A 95 -0.92 -6.23 0.50
CA GLY A 95 -0.03 -7.12 1.27
C GLY A 95 0.59 -6.47 2.50
N SER A 96 0.75 -5.14 2.51
CA SER A 96 1.30 -4.41 3.67
C SER A 96 0.47 -4.58 4.95
N ASN A 97 -0.85 -4.66 4.82
CA ASN A 97 -1.76 -4.82 5.96
C ASN A 97 -1.81 -6.27 6.43
N ASP A 98 -1.73 -7.23 5.50
CA ASP A 98 -1.64 -8.65 5.78
C ASP A 98 -0.36 -8.97 6.58
N LEU A 99 0.78 -8.38 6.21
CA LEU A 99 2.01 -8.49 7.01
C LEU A 99 1.87 -7.82 8.37
N ASN A 100 1.16 -6.69 8.46
CA ASN A 100 0.96 -6.02 9.73
C ASN A 100 0.16 -6.91 10.69
N SER A 101 -0.89 -7.58 10.22
CA SER A 101 -1.67 -8.51 11.06
C SER A 101 -0.83 -9.63 11.67
N LEU A 102 0.21 -10.10 10.96
CA LEU A 102 1.13 -11.13 11.49
C LEU A 102 2.08 -10.61 12.58
N VAL A 103 2.21 -9.29 12.73
CA VAL A 103 3.17 -8.65 13.64
C VAL A 103 2.44 -7.95 14.80
N THR A 104 1.21 -7.46 14.56
CA THR A 104 0.46 -6.65 15.55
C THR A 104 -0.48 -7.45 16.44
N ASP A 105 -0.78 -8.71 16.12
CA ASP A 105 -1.71 -9.54 16.91
C ASP A 105 -1.17 -9.84 18.34
N GLU A 106 0.10 -9.56 18.64
CA GLU A 106 0.69 -9.73 19.99
C GLU A 106 0.74 -8.44 20.86
N LEU A 107 0.42 -7.25 20.33
CA LEU A 107 0.89 -5.99 20.94
C LEU A 107 -0.19 -4.96 21.37
N SER A 108 -1.50 -5.26 21.38
CA SER A 108 -2.49 -4.22 21.72
C SER A 108 -3.73 -4.70 22.51
N SER A 109 -4.07 -3.96 23.56
CA SER A 109 -5.29 -4.04 24.38
C SER A 109 -6.51 -3.27 23.80
N SER A 110 -6.44 -2.85 22.53
CA SER A 110 -7.53 -2.21 21.78
C SER A 110 -8.24 -3.19 20.85
N PRO A 111 -9.50 -2.97 20.42
CA PRO A 111 -10.11 -3.80 19.39
C PRO A 111 -9.19 -3.86 18.17
N PRO A 112 -8.90 -5.05 17.65
CA PRO A 112 -7.77 -5.22 16.74
C PRO A 112 -8.05 -4.52 15.41
N SER A 113 -7.01 -3.89 14.84
CA SER A 113 -7.08 -3.31 13.50
C SER A 113 -7.27 -4.37 12.41
N TYR A 114 -7.18 -5.65 12.79
CA TYR A 114 -7.29 -6.81 11.94
C TYR A 114 -8.18 -7.86 12.59
N ILE A 115 -8.90 -8.63 11.77
CA ILE A 115 -9.64 -9.81 12.22
C ILE A 115 -9.09 -10.99 11.43
N THR A 116 -8.19 -11.76 12.06
CA THR A 116 -7.65 -13.00 11.50
C THR A 116 -8.71 -14.10 11.55
N LYS A 117 -9.16 -14.57 10.39
CA LYS A 117 -10.24 -15.57 10.27
C LYS A 117 -9.72 -17.00 10.13
N ARG A 118 -8.47 -17.16 9.67
CA ARG A 118 -7.73 -18.42 9.63
C ARG A 118 -6.23 -18.15 9.57
N GLU A 119 -5.42 -19.14 9.90
CA GLU A 119 -3.97 -19.08 9.68
C GLU A 119 -3.63 -18.91 8.19
N PHE A 120 -2.54 -18.19 7.92
CA PHE A 120 -2.07 -17.94 6.57
C PHE A 120 -0.56 -17.77 6.51
N THR A 121 -0.05 -17.88 5.29
CA THR A 121 1.37 -17.71 4.97
C THR A 121 1.54 -16.65 3.88
N PRO A 122 2.73 -16.07 3.72
CA PRO A 122 3.04 -15.23 2.57
C PRO A 122 2.72 -15.87 1.22
N GLN A 123 2.97 -17.17 1.07
CA GLN A 123 2.62 -17.90 -0.16
C GLN A 123 1.11 -17.93 -0.41
N LEU A 124 0.30 -18.20 0.62
CA LEU A 124 -1.16 -18.21 0.47
C LEU A 124 -1.66 -16.82 0.04
N LEU A 125 -1.13 -15.76 0.64
CA LEU A 125 -1.48 -14.38 0.27
C LEU A 125 -1.12 -14.07 -1.19
N ALA A 126 0.07 -14.45 -1.64
CA ALA A 126 0.49 -14.29 -3.03
C ALA A 126 -0.43 -15.05 -4.02
N GLN A 127 -0.84 -16.26 -3.67
CA GLN A 127 -1.81 -17.04 -4.45
C GLN A 127 -3.18 -16.35 -4.55
N ARG A 128 -3.66 -15.73 -3.45
CA ARG A 128 -4.90 -14.96 -3.47
C ARG A 128 -4.78 -13.69 -4.30
N LEU A 129 -3.65 -12.99 -4.21
CA LEU A 129 -3.39 -11.82 -5.05
C LEU A 129 -3.35 -12.20 -6.54
N ARG A 130 -2.66 -13.28 -6.90
CA ARG A 130 -2.67 -13.81 -8.26
C ARG A 130 -4.07 -14.13 -8.74
N ALA A 131 -4.90 -14.78 -7.92
CA ALA A 131 -6.28 -15.07 -8.28
C ALA A 131 -7.08 -13.77 -8.55
N ALA A 132 -6.91 -12.74 -7.73
CA ALA A 132 -7.54 -11.43 -7.93
C ALA A 132 -7.07 -10.78 -9.24
N VAL A 133 -5.77 -10.79 -9.54
CA VAL A 133 -5.22 -10.26 -10.81
C VAL A 133 -5.72 -11.06 -12.01
N HIS A 134 -5.84 -12.38 -11.90
CA HIS A 134 -6.45 -13.20 -12.93
C HIS A 134 -7.91 -12.81 -13.18
N GLN A 135 -8.70 -12.52 -12.13
CA GLN A 135 -10.07 -12.02 -12.29
C GLN A 135 -10.13 -10.63 -12.95
N LEU A 136 -9.19 -9.72 -12.64
CA LEU A 136 -9.07 -8.45 -13.37
C LEU A 136 -8.88 -8.69 -14.88
N CYS A 137 -8.00 -9.62 -15.23
CA CYS A 137 -7.67 -9.92 -16.62
C CYS A 137 -8.85 -10.55 -17.39
N ILE A 138 -9.47 -11.58 -16.81
CA ILE A 138 -10.49 -12.39 -17.49
C ILE A 138 -11.89 -11.78 -17.40
N ASN A 139 -12.25 -11.21 -16.25
CA ASN A 139 -13.63 -10.75 -16.03
C ASN A 139 -13.80 -9.25 -16.23
N ALA A 140 -12.80 -8.45 -15.84
CA ALA A 140 -12.84 -7.00 -16.02
C ALA A 140 -12.16 -6.55 -17.32
N GLY A 141 -11.51 -7.45 -18.07
CA GLY A 141 -10.90 -7.13 -19.37
C GLY A 141 -9.54 -6.44 -19.27
N ALA A 142 -8.92 -6.38 -18.08
CA ALA A 142 -7.62 -5.75 -17.92
C ALA A 142 -6.56 -6.41 -18.84
N ARG A 143 -5.76 -5.59 -19.51
CA ARG A 143 -4.62 -6.04 -20.32
C ARG A 143 -3.28 -5.54 -19.81
N ASN A 144 -3.26 -4.41 -19.12
CA ASN A 144 -2.05 -3.86 -18.49
C ASN A 144 -2.27 -3.78 -16.99
N VAL A 145 -1.54 -4.58 -16.21
CA VAL A 145 -1.64 -4.61 -14.75
C VAL A 145 -0.26 -4.45 -14.14
N VAL A 146 -0.12 -3.46 -13.26
CA VAL A 146 1.11 -3.24 -12.49
C VAL A 146 0.82 -3.51 -11.02
N ILE A 147 1.49 -4.52 -10.48
CA ILE A 147 1.42 -4.89 -9.07
C ILE A 147 2.57 -4.23 -8.34
N LEU A 148 2.29 -3.41 -7.35
CA LEU A 148 3.30 -2.89 -6.43
C LEU A 148 3.42 -3.91 -5.29
N ASN A 149 4.61 -4.49 -5.12
CA ASN A 149 4.90 -5.37 -3.99
C ASN A 149 4.93 -4.57 -2.66
N VAL A 150 5.41 -5.17 -1.57
CA VAL A 150 5.48 -4.52 -0.25
C VAL A 150 6.82 -3.83 -0.05
N ARG A 151 6.81 -2.63 0.55
CA ARG A 151 8.01 -1.86 0.92
C ARG A 151 8.80 -2.54 2.04
N SER A 152 10.04 -2.09 2.27
CA SER A 152 10.87 -2.60 3.39
C SER A 152 10.22 -2.29 4.74
N ARG A 153 9.53 -3.29 5.30
CA ARG A 153 8.72 -3.15 6.51
C ARG A 153 9.57 -3.06 7.76
N GLU A 154 10.73 -3.69 7.74
CA GLU A 154 11.75 -3.61 8.77
C GLU A 154 12.26 -2.18 9.01
N ASP A 155 12.13 -1.30 8.01
CA ASP A 155 12.53 0.10 8.09
C ASP A 155 11.38 1.03 8.56
N TYR A 156 10.17 0.49 8.82
CA TYR A 156 9.04 1.35 9.20
C TYR A 156 9.25 1.92 10.60
N PRO A 157 8.98 3.23 10.82
CA PRO A 157 9.16 3.82 12.13
C PRO A 157 8.36 3.13 13.25
N SER A 158 7.16 2.59 12.94
CA SER A 158 6.37 1.83 13.92
C SER A 158 7.03 0.52 14.35
N ILE A 159 7.77 -0.14 13.46
CA ILE A 159 8.52 -1.37 13.77
C ILE A 159 9.78 -1.03 14.55
N LEU A 160 10.50 0.02 14.13
CA LEU A 160 11.68 0.51 14.85
C LEU A 160 11.35 0.97 16.27
N ALA A 161 10.19 1.61 16.46
CA ALA A 161 9.72 2.09 17.76
C ALA A 161 9.46 0.97 18.78
N LEU A 162 9.27 -0.29 18.34
CA LEU A 162 9.16 -1.44 19.25
C LEU A 162 10.50 -1.76 19.94
N ASN A 163 11.62 -1.26 19.41
CA ASN A 163 12.96 -1.45 19.96
C ASN A 163 13.32 -2.92 20.25
N ASP A 164 12.81 -3.85 19.44
CA ASP A 164 13.08 -5.28 19.51
C ASP A 164 13.62 -5.77 18.16
N PRO A 165 14.90 -6.21 18.09
CA PRO A 165 15.48 -6.78 16.87
C PRO A 165 14.71 -7.98 16.31
N LYS A 166 13.98 -8.74 17.14
CA LYS A 166 13.17 -9.87 16.67
C LYS A 166 12.01 -9.42 15.79
N ASN A 167 11.41 -8.26 16.08
CA ASN A 167 10.33 -7.70 15.26
C ASN A 167 10.87 -7.19 13.92
N GLN A 168 12.07 -6.59 13.90
CA GLN A 168 12.75 -6.19 12.66
C GLN A 168 13.10 -7.42 11.82
N GLU A 169 13.68 -8.46 12.42
CA GLU A 169 14.01 -9.71 11.70
C GLU A 169 12.77 -10.41 11.16
N LEU A 170 11.71 -10.50 11.98
CA LEU A 170 10.44 -11.10 11.56
C LEU A 170 9.83 -10.35 10.39
N THR A 171 9.76 -9.02 10.46
CA THR A 171 9.21 -8.18 9.38
C THR A 171 10.08 -8.21 8.12
N PHE A 172 11.41 -8.20 8.26
CA PHE A 172 12.34 -8.39 7.16
C PHE A 172 12.06 -9.71 6.44
N ARG A 173 12.04 -10.83 7.19
CA ARG A 173 11.79 -12.17 6.63
C ARG A 173 10.44 -12.27 5.93
N LEU A 174 9.35 -11.87 6.61
CA LEU A 174 8.00 -11.94 6.05
C LEU A 174 7.83 -11.05 4.81
N THR A 175 8.49 -9.88 4.78
CA THR A 175 8.49 -9.00 3.60
C THR A 175 9.17 -9.66 2.42
N HIS A 176 10.33 -10.27 2.62
CA HIS A 176 11.05 -10.98 1.56
C HIS A 176 10.27 -12.20 1.06
N GLU A 177 9.73 -13.01 1.98
CA GLU A 177 8.90 -14.16 1.64
C GLU A 177 7.68 -13.76 0.80
N LEU A 178 6.96 -12.71 1.20
CA LEU A 178 5.79 -12.25 0.46
C LEU A 178 6.17 -11.66 -0.90
N ASN A 179 7.19 -10.80 -0.96
CA ASN A 179 7.60 -10.18 -2.21
C ASN A 179 8.12 -11.21 -3.23
N ALA A 180 8.88 -12.21 -2.79
CA ALA A 180 9.32 -13.32 -3.64
C ALA A 180 8.12 -14.14 -4.13
N ALA A 181 7.20 -14.52 -3.24
CA ALA A 181 6.01 -15.27 -3.62
C ALA A 181 5.11 -14.50 -4.60
N ILE A 182 4.94 -13.18 -4.42
CA ILE A 182 4.20 -12.33 -5.37
C ILE A 182 4.89 -12.33 -6.74
N ALA A 183 6.21 -12.16 -6.79
CA ALA A 183 6.96 -12.16 -8.04
C ALA A 183 6.78 -13.49 -8.80
N ASP A 184 6.94 -14.63 -8.11
CA ASP A 184 6.80 -15.96 -8.70
C ASP A 184 5.38 -16.22 -9.21
N GLU A 185 4.35 -15.90 -8.42
CA GLU A 185 2.95 -16.11 -8.81
C GLU A 185 2.53 -15.19 -9.97
N ILE A 186 3.04 -13.96 -10.04
CA ILE A 186 2.75 -13.04 -11.15
C ILE A 186 3.48 -13.46 -12.44
N VAL A 187 4.73 -13.91 -12.37
CA VAL A 187 5.44 -14.49 -13.53
C VAL A 187 4.71 -15.73 -14.05
N SER A 188 4.29 -16.62 -13.15
CA SER A 188 3.50 -17.79 -13.48
C SER A 188 2.18 -17.41 -14.18
N LEU A 189 1.49 -16.39 -13.68
CA LEU A 189 0.26 -15.87 -14.29
C LEU A 189 0.50 -15.26 -15.68
N GLN A 190 1.53 -14.42 -15.83
CA GLN A 190 1.90 -13.84 -17.12
C GLN A 190 2.18 -14.94 -18.16
N ASN A 191 2.91 -15.99 -17.79
CA ASN A 191 3.19 -17.12 -18.67
C ASN A 191 1.93 -17.90 -19.04
N ALA A 192 1.01 -18.08 -18.09
CA ALA A 192 -0.25 -18.80 -18.34
C ALA A 192 -1.22 -18.02 -19.24
N LEU A 193 -1.24 -16.69 -19.15
CA LEU A 193 -2.12 -15.83 -19.94
C LEU A 193 -1.53 -15.42 -21.30
N GLY A 194 -0.21 -15.50 -21.44
CA GLY A 194 0.51 -15.20 -22.67
C GLY A 194 0.65 -13.70 -22.97
N HIS A 195 1.28 -13.40 -24.11
CA HIS A 195 1.73 -12.05 -24.47
C HIS A 195 0.62 -11.04 -24.82
N VAL A 196 -0.64 -11.47 -24.84
CA VAL A 196 -1.79 -10.54 -25.00
C VAL A 196 -1.99 -9.70 -23.73
N TYR A 197 -1.42 -10.13 -22.60
CA TYR A 197 -1.44 -9.42 -21.32
C TYR A 197 -0.03 -8.91 -20.99
N SER A 198 0.02 -7.75 -20.35
CA SER A 198 1.21 -7.16 -19.74
C SER A 198 0.97 -7.04 -18.24
N ILE A 199 1.53 -7.98 -17.47
CA ILE A 199 1.40 -8.08 -16.02
C ILE A 199 2.80 -8.01 -15.43
N ALA A 200 3.07 -6.97 -14.66
CA ALA A 200 4.39 -6.71 -14.11
C ALA A 200 4.33 -6.41 -12.62
N VAL A 201 5.43 -6.74 -11.92
CA VAL A 201 5.65 -6.31 -10.54
C VAL A 201 6.58 -5.10 -10.54
N PHE A 202 6.15 -4.01 -9.92
CA PHE A 202 7.02 -2.91 -9.53
C PHE A 202 7.58 -3.19 -8.13
N ASP A 203 8.92 -3.19 -8.03
CA ASP A 203 9.61 -3.49 -6.79
C ASP A 203 9.72 -2.25 -5.88
N THR A 204 8.67 -2.04 -5.09
CA THR A 204 8.61 -0.98 -4.08
C THR A 204 9.57 -1.18 -2.92
N TYR A 205 9.99 -2.43 -2.63
CA TYR A 205 11.02 -2.72 -1.63
C TYR A 205 12.33 -2.07 -2.06
N THR A 206 12.84 -2.43 -3.24
CA THR A 206 14.09 -1.87 -3.76
C THR A 206 14.00 -0.36 -3.96
N PHE A 207 12.85 0.17 -4.38
CA PHE A 207 12.63 1.61 -4.44
C PHE A 207 12.85 2.30 -3.08
N GLN A 208 12.24 1.78 -2.00
CA GLN A 208 12.43 2.36 -0.67
C GLN A 208 13.88 2.23 -0.20
N LYS A 209 14.52 1.06 -0.41
CA LYS A 209 15.93 0.85 -0.02
C LYS A 209 16.88 1.84 -0.71
N LYS A 210 16.68 2.12 -2.00
CA LYS A 210 17.47 3.12 -2.74
C LYS A 210 17.39 4.52 -2.10
N ILE A 211 16.21 4.92 -1.64
CA ILE A 211 16.03 6.20 -0.95
C ILE A 211 16.72 6.16 0.42
N VAL A 212 16.57 5.07 1.17
CA VAL A 212 17.23 4.89 2.48
C VAL A 212 18.77 4.92 2.36
N GLU A 213 19.32 4.34 1.30
CA GLU A 213 20.78 4.29 1.07
C GLU A 213 21.37 5.65 0.66
N ASN A 214 20.61 6.49 -0.05
CA ASN A 214 21.08 7.79 -0.51
C ASN A 214 19.98 8.87 -0.48
N PRO A 215 19.47 9.24 0.70
CA PRO A 215 18.28 10.09 0.81
C PRO A 215 18.48 11.47 0.21
N THR A 216 19.67 12.06 0.37
CA THR A 216 19.98 13.39 -0.15
C THR A 216 19.93 13.48 -1.68
N ALA A 217 20.24 12.40 -2.41
CA ALA A 217 20.11 12.36 -3.86
C ALA A 217 18.64 12.46 -4.32
N PHE A 218 17.70 12.11 -3.45
CA PHE A 218 16.26 12.25 -3.67
C PHE A 218 15.69 13.52 -3.00
N GLY A 219 16.55 14.33 -2.38
CA GLY A 219 16.21 15.46 -1.51
C GLY A 219 15.31 15.09 -0.34
N ILE A 220 15.50 13.87 0.17
CA ILE A 220 14.98 13.39 1.43
C ILE A 220 16.02 13.67 2.53
N ASP A 221 15.55 13.96 3.73
CA ASP A 221 16.38 14.17 4.92
C ASP A 221 17.22 12.93 5.22
N PRO A 222 18.50 13.07 5.61
CA PRO A 222 19.32 11.94 6.04
C PRO A 222 18.71 11.09 7.17
N ASP A 223 17.89 11.68 8.04
CA ASP A 223 17.09 10.91 8.98
C ASP A 223 15.86 10.32 8.30
N VAL A 224 16.04 9.13 7.74
CA VAL A 224 14.98 8.39 7.02
C VAL A 224 14.11 7.53 7.94
N ARG A 225 14.34 7.55 9.26
CA ARG A 225 13.71 6.62 10.22
C ARG A 225 12.79 7.34 11.21
N THR A 226 12.98 8.64 11.42
CA THR A 226 12.07 9.43 12.25
C THR A 226 10.86 9.88 11.43
N PRO A 227 9.62 9.63 11.88
CA PRO A 227 8.44 10.10 11.18
C PRO A 227 8.17 11.58 11.49
N CYS A 228 7.45 12.28 10.60
CA CYS A 228 7.05 13.68 10.82
C CYS A 228 6.19 13.88 12.06
N PHE A 229 5.42 12.87 12.46
CA PHE A 229 4.72 12.88 13.74
C PHE A 229 4.61 11.45 14.28
N SER A 230 4.53 11.35 15.61
CA SER A 230 4.20 10.11 16.30
C SER A 230 2.79 10.25 16.86
N ALA A 231 1.81 9.59 16.25
CA ALA A 231 0.55 9.35 16.93
C ALA A 231 0.88 8.51 18.17
N ASN A 232 0.63 9.04 19.36
CA ASN A 232 0.83 8.31 20.60
C ASN A 232 0.01 7.01 20.54
N ILE A 233 0.67 5.87 20.34
CA ILE A 233 0.07 4.53 20.24
C ILE A 233 -0.66 4.14 21.56
N SER A 234 -0.51 4.96 22.60
CA SER A 234 -1.05 4.76 23.95
C SER A 234 -2.33 5.55 24.27
N SER A 235 -2.92 6.30 23.35
CA SER A 235 -4.15 7.03 23.67
C SER A 235 -5.42 6.27 23.26
N PRO A 236 -6.26 5.82 24.21
CA PRO A 236 -7.55 5.22 23.90
C PRO A 236 -8.47 6.29 23.32
N SER A 237 -8.76 6.18 22.03
CA SER A 237 -10.02 6.62 21.38
C SER A 237 -10.49 8.08 21.59
N SER A 238 -9.68 8.97 22.16
CA SER A 238 -10.17 10.28 22.63
C SER A 238 -9.20 11.45 22.44
N VAL A 239 -7.94 11.21 22.10
CA VAL A 239 -7.12 12.26 21.48
C VAL A 239 -7.46 12.23 20.00
N LYS A 240 -8.15 13.26 19.53
CA LYS A 240 -8.28 13.48 18.09
C LYS A 240 -6.86 13.50 17.54
N ASP A 241 -6.60 12.83 16.42
CA ASP A 241 -5.36 12.93 15.63
C ASP A 241 -4.97 14.40 15.27
N THR A 242 -5.76 15.39 15.67
CA THR A 242 -5.61 16.83 15.42
C THR A 242 -4.62 17.53 16.36
N ASP A 243 -4.16 16.90 17.45
CA ASP A 243 -3.39 17.62 18.49
C ASP A 243 -1.93 17.12 18.64
N ALA A 244 -1.49 16.15 17.82
CA ALA A 244 -0.10 15.70 17.82
C ALA A 244 0.77 16.75 17.09
N PRO A 245 1.77 17.37 17.74
CA PRO A 245 2.62 18.35 17.08
C PRO A 245 3.43 17.69 15.96
N LEU A 246 3.56 18.38 14.82
CA LEU A 246 4.54 18.02 13.80
C LEU A 246 5.94 18.09 14.43
N LEU A 247 6.62 16.96 14.46
CA LEU A 247 7.97 16.80 14.99
C LEU A 247 9.02 17.27 13.98
N LEU A 248 8.75 17.08 12.68
CA LEU A 248 9.65 17.39 11.57
C LEU A 248 8.88 17.97 10.37
N ASN A 249 9.61 18.69 9.49
CA ASN A 249 9.03 19.23 8.25
C ASN A 249 8.65 18.09 7.28
N PRO A 250 7.35 17.91 6.95
CA PRO A 250 6.92 16.78 6.15
C PRO A 250 7.23 16.89 4.65
N GLU A 251 7.82 18.01 4.19
CA GLU A 251 8.23 18.15 2.78
C GLU A 251 9.57 17.48 2.45
N SER A 252 10.41 17.17 3.45
CA SER A 252 11.72 16.52 3.24
C SER A 252 11.84 15.12 3.86
N GLN A 253 10.88 14.68 4.66
CA GLN A 253 10.96 13.39 5.36
C GLN A 253 10.57 12.21 4.45
N LEU A 254 11.08 11.01 4.76
CA LEU A 254 10.66 9.78 4.09
C LEU A 254 9.27 9.34 4.56
N PHE A 255 9.07 9.33 5.89
CA PHE A 255 7.85 8.86 6.53
C PHE A 255 7.07 10.03 7.13
N LEU A 256 5.76 10.04 6.87
CA LEU A 256 4.85 10.96 7.52
C LEU A 256 4.55 10.49 8.95
N ASP A 257 4.17 9.22 9.09
CA ASP A 257 3.81 8.58 10.35
C ASP A 257 4.56 7.24 10.52
N GLY A 258 4.13 6.41 11.48
CA GLY A 258 4.72 5.11 11.76
C GLY A 258 4.79 4.13 10.56
N ALA A 259 4.02 4.35 9.49
CA ALA A 259 3.92 3.43 8.36
C ALA A 259 3.89 4.09 6.97
N HIS A 260 3.33 5.29 6.85
CA HIS A 260 3.03 5.91 5.56
C HIS A 260 4.14 6.84 5.08
N LEU A 261 4.44 6.78 3.78
CA LEU A 261 5.38 7.68 3.12
C LEU A 261 4.83 9.10 3.08
N ALA A 262 5.69 10.08 3.31
CA ALA A 262 5.36 11.49 3.11
C ALA A 262 5.25 11.83 1.61
N LYS A 263 4.62 12.97 1.33
CA LYS A 263 4.29 13.46 -0.02
C LYS A 263 5.47 13.43 -0.99
N ARG A 264 6.68 13.80 -0.57
CA ARG A 264 7.85 13.77 -1.46
C ARG A 264 8.19 12.35 -1.93
N ALA A 265 8.20 11.38 -1.01
CA ALA A 265 8.42 9.98 -1.35
C ALA A 265 7.27 9.41 -2.20
N GLN A 266 6.03 9.85 -1.99
CA GLN A 266 4.89 9.52 -2.86
C GLN A 266 5.08 10.04 -4.30
N ALA A 267 5.56 11.28 -4.48
CA ALA A 267 5.84 11.85 -5.80
C ALA A 267 7.00 11.11 -6.50
N LEU A 268 8.04 10.73 -5.77
CA LEU A 268 9.15 9.94 -6.30
C LEU A 268 8.70 8.54 -6.76
N LEU A 269 7.81 7.91 -6.00
CA LEU A 269 7.23 6.61 -6.37
C LEU A 269 6.45 6.72 -7.69
N ALA A 270 5.61 7.76 -7.83
CA ALA A 270 4.88 8.01 -9.07
C ALA A 270 5.83 8.19 -10.28
N ALA A 271 6.92 8.93 -10.11
CA ALA A 271 7.90 9.15 -11.17
C ALA A 271 8.59 7.85 -11.63
N GLU A 272 9.00 6.99 -10.70
CA GLU A 272 9.62 5.70 -11.05
C GLU A 272 8.62 4.73 -11.70
N ILE A 273 7.33 4.78 -11.31
CA ILE A 273 6.28 3.99 -11.99
C ILE A 273 6.08 4.47 -13.44
N ILE A 274 6.04 5.79 -13.69
CA ILE A 274 5.92 6.33 -15.06
C ILE A 274 7.12 5.92 -15.90
N LYS A 275 8.32 5.98 -15.33
CA LYS A 275 9.54 5.51 -15.99
C LYS A 275 9.46 4.03 -16.34
N LEU A 276 8.96 3.18 -15.44
CA LEU A 276 8.72 1.76 -15.74
C LEU A 276 7.78 1.60 -16.94
N LEU A 277 6.63 2.29 -16.92
CA LEU A 277 5.63 2.21 -17.99
C LEU A 277 6.19 2.67 -19.33
N ALA A 278 6.96 3.77 -19.34
CA ALA A 278 7.61 4.28 -20.55
C ALA A 278 8.62 3.28 -21.12
N LEU A 279 9.45 2.66 -20.26
CA LEU A 279 10.41 1.64 -20.70
C LEU A 279 9.72 0.39 -21.27
N GLN A 280 8.61 -0.05 -20.67
CA GLN A 280 7.82 -1.17 -21.17
C GLN A 280 7.20 -0.85 -22.53
N ALA A 281 6.65 0.35 -22.70
CA ALA A 281 6.07 0.80 -23.97
C ALA A 281 7.12 0.84 -25.10
N ILE A 282 8.35 1.25 -24.80
CA ILE A 282 9.45 1.25 -25.77
C ILE A 282 9.86 -0.18 -26.12
N ALA A 283 9.96 -1.08 -25.14
CA ALA A 283 10.38 -2.46 -25.37
C ALA A 283 9.36 -3.32 -26.13
N SER A 284 8.10 -2.87 -26.20
CA SER A 284 7.00 -3.58 -26.88
C SER A 284 6.82 -3.16 -28.35
N ASN A 285 7.57 -2.17 -28.82
CA ASN A 285 7.62 -1.72 -30.23
C ASN A 285 8.85 -2.28 -30.94
#